data_AF-A0A914MY69-F1
#
_entry.id   AF-A0A914MY69-F1
#
_cell.length_a   1.000
_cell.length_b   1.000
_cell.length_c   1.000
_cell.angle_alpha   90.00
_cell.angle_beta   90.00
_cell.angle_gamma   90.00
#
_symmetry.space_group_name_H-M   'P 1'
#
loop_
_entity.id
_entity.type
_entity.pdbx_description
1 polymer ?
#
loop_
_entity_poly.entity_id
_entity_poly.type
_entity_poly.pdbx_seq_one_letter_code
_entity_poly.pdbx_strand_id
1 'polypeptide(L)'
;MESNHCICNGDFIEDFWKWNDLSSFIVALLFFTIIFSLLNGIFYTNVYFVEALGLSALLVEACLGIPQLLRNFQRKSTVGMSVKMVLMWLIGDLGKTIYFVVRASPAQFWICSCLQITIDILILLQVWIYGRKHPHSTDLHNTSLPNSFEPSTTSKI
;
A
#
# COMPACT_ATOMS: atom_id res chain seq x y z
N MET A 1 55.40 -4.46 -1.20
CA MET A 1 55.06 -3.55 -2.32
C MET A 1 54.32 -4.37 -3.35
N GLU A 2 53.24 -3.81 -3.88
CA GLU A 2 52.21 -4.43 -4.73
C GLU A 2 51.50 -5.69 -4.22
N SER A 3 50.35 -5.47 -3.56
CA SER A 3 49.16 -6.30 -3.79
C SER A 3 48.03 -5.38 -4.23
N ASN A 4 48.24 -4.73 -5.37
CA ASN A 4 47.16 -4.24 -6.20
C ASN A 4 46.59 -5.45 -6.96
N HIS A 5 45.30 -5.41 -7.29
CA HIS A 5 44.61 -6.30 -8.23
C HIS A 5 43.83 -7.50 -7.66
N CYS A 6 42.80 -7.22 -6.85
CA CYS A 6 41.53 -7.94 -6.96
C CYS A 6 40.37 -7.06 -6.43
N ILE A 7 40.14 -5.94 -7.11
CA ILE A 7 38.89 -5.18 -6.98
C ILE A 7 38.15 -5.36 -8.30
N CYS A 8 36.82 -5.50 -8.20
CA CYS A 8 35.81 -5.53 -9.26
C CYS A 8 35.49 -6.92 -9.84
N ASN A 9 34.44 -7.56 -9.30
CA ASN A 9 33.15 -7.67 -10.02
C ASN A 9 32.13 -8.62 -9.34
N GLY A 10 32.54 -9.41 -8.33
CA GLY A 10 31.64 -10.36 -7.64
C GLY A 10 31.00 -9.83 -6.35
N ASP A 11 31.81 -9.28 -5.44
CA ASP A 11 31.37 -8.98 -4.07
C ASP A 11 30.38 -7.81 -3.98
N PHE A 12 30.48 -6.83 -4.89
CA PHE A 12 29.56 -5.69 -4.89
C PHE A 12 28.11 -6.11 -5.08
N ILE A 13 27.82 -7.07 -5.97
CA ILE A 13 26.43 -7.47 -6.28
C ILE A 13 25.83 -8.30 -5.13
N GLU A 14 26.64 -9.12 -4.47
CA GLU A 14 26.20 -9.91 -3.31
C GLU A 14 26.01 -9.04 -2.06
N ASP A 15 26.92 -8.09 -1.80
CA ASP A 15 26.78 -7.13 -0.70
C ASP A 15 25.71 -6.07 -0.98
N PHE A 16 25.54 -5.68 -2.25
CA PHE A 16 24.43 -4.83 -2.67
C PHE A 16 23.09 -5.49 -2.38
N TRP A 17 22.96 -6.82 -2.44
CA TRP A 17 21.69 -7.48 -2.12
C TRP A 17 21.52 -7.81 -0.62
N LYS A 18 22.60 -7.78 0.17
CA LYS A 18 22.60 -7.95 1.64
C LYS A 18 22.58 -6.60 2.36
N TRP A 19 21.48 -5.86 2.26
CA TRP A 19 21.30 -4.58 2.97
C TRP A 19 21.13 -4.78 4.48
N ASN A 20 22.22 -4.97 5.22
CA ASN A 20 22.21 -5.04 6.69
C ASN A 20 22.24 -3.64 7.35
N ASP A 21 22.53 -2.60 6.56
CA ASP A 21 22.61 -1.21 7.00
C ASP A 21 21.68 -0.30 6.18
N LEU A 22 20.73 0.35 6.87
CA LEU A 22 19.78 1.31 6.29
C LEU A 22 20.51 2.49 5.60
N SER A 23 21.67 2.88 6.11
CA SER A 23 22.45 4.02 5.60
C SER A 23 22.95 3.78 4.16
N SER A 24 23.55 2.62 3.90
CA SER A 24 24.04 2.24 2.56
C SER A 24 22.90 2.14 1.54
N PHE A 25 21.74 1.66 1.99
CA PHE A 25 20.52 1.61 1.17
C PHE A 25 20.05 3.00 0.75
N ILE A 26 19.97 3.95 1.69
CA ILE A 26 19.55 5.34 1.39
C ILE A 26 20.53 6.01 0.42
N VAL A 27 21.85 5.83 0.61
CA VAL A 27 22.85 6.42 -0.29
C VAL A 27 22.72 5.86 -1.72
N ALA A 28 22.52 4.55 -1.87
CA ALA A 28 22.29 3.93 -3.17
C ALA A 28 21.00 4.42 -3.84
N LEU A 29 19.90 4.54 -3.08
CA LEU A 29 18.65 5.10 -3.56
C LEU A 29 18.80 6.55 -4.01
N LEU A 30 19.51 7.37 -3.24
CA LEU A 30 19.74 8.78 -3.59
C LEU A 30 20.56 8.90 -4.87
N PHE A 31 21.62 8.10 -5.00
CA PHE A 31 22.43 8.06 -6.22
C PHE A 31 21.59 7.67 -7.44
N PHE A 32 20.79 6.60 -7.33
CA PHE A 32 19.87 6.18 -8.39
C PHE A 32 18.84 7.26 -8.73
N THR A 33 18.26 7.90 -7.70
CA THR A 33 17.26 8.96 -7.87
C THR A 33 17.83 10.18 -8.57
N ILE A 34 19.06 10.60 -8.23
CA ILE A 34 19.73 11.74 -8.87
C ILE A 34 20.00 11.43 -10.35
N ILE A 35 20.52 10.24 -10.66
CA ILE A 35 20.78 9.83 -12.05
C ILE A 35 19.47 9.81 -12.85
N PHE A 36 18.43 9.18 -12.30
CA PHE A 36 17.13 9.11 -12.94
C PHE A 36 16.53 10.51 -13.15
N SER A 37 16.63 11.40 -12.15
CA SER A 37 16.16 12.78 -12.27
C SER A 37 16.91 13.58 -13.33
N LEU A 38 18.23 13.43 -13.43
CA LEU A 38 19.04 14.09 -14.47
C LEU A 38 18.65 13.58 -15.86
N LEU A 39 18.46 12.26 -16.01
CA LEU A 39 18.01 11.66 -17.26
C LEU A 39 16.63 12.22 -17.66
N ASN A 40 15.67 12.24 -16.74
CA ASN A 40 14.34 12.81 -17.01
C ASN A 40 14.42 14.30 -17.36
N GLY A 41 15.31 15.07 -16.72
CA GLY A 41 15.52 16.49 -17.01
C GLY A 41 16.02 16.75 -18.43
N ILE A 42 16.90 15.89 -18.97
CA ILE A 42 17.42 16.01 -20.34
C ILE A 42 16.30 15.77 -21.37
N PHE A 43 15.39 14.84 -21.12
CA PHE A 43 14.32 14.44 -22.05
C PHE A 43 12.98 15.16 -21.80
N TYR A 44 12.89 16.05 -20.80
CA TYR A 44 11.68 16.78 -20.44
C TYR A 44 11.07 17.59 -21.59
N THR A 45 11.88 18.08 -22.53
CA THR A 45 11.42 18.84 -23.69
C THR A 45 10.50 18.02 -24.61
N ASN A 46 10.53 16.69 -24.52
CA ASN A 46 9.67 15.82 -25.32
C ASN A 46 8.32 15.55 -24.62
N VAL A 47 7.24 16.10 -25.17
CA VAL A 47 5.89 15.99 -24.59
C VAL A 47 5.43 14.53 -24.47
N TYR A 48 5.66 13.70 -25.48
CA TYR A 48 5.25 12.28 -25.46
C TYR A 48 5.95 11.49 -24.36
N PHE A 49 7.22 11.81 -24.09
CA PHE A 49 7.99 11.18 -23.02
C PHE A 49 7.40 11.51 -21.64
N VAL A 50 7.07 12.79 -21.40
CA VAL A 50 6.46 13.24 -20.14
C VAL A 50 5.06 12.62 -19.95
N GLU A 51 4.27 12.51 -21.01
CA GLU A 51 2.97 11.84 -20.97
C GLU A 51 3.08 10.35 -20.65
N ALA A 52 4.02 9.63 -21.30
CA ALA A 52 4.24 8.21 -21.04
C ALA A 52 4.72 7.95 -19.60
N LEU A 53 5.60 8.80 -19.06
CA LEU A 53 6.02 8.73 -17.67
C LEU A 53 4.86 8.96 -16.70
N GLY A 54 4.05 9.98 -16.95
CA GLY A 54 2.85 10.25 -16.16
C GLY A 54 1.86 9.07 -16.18
N LEU A 55 1.65 8.45 -17.34
CA LEU A 55 0.82 7.26 -17.47
C LEU A 55 1.42 6.09 -16.69
N SER A 56 2.72 5.82 -16.82
CA SER A 56 3.38 4.74 -16.08
C SER A 56 3.30 4.92 -14.56
N ALA A 57 3.44 6.15 -14.06
CA ALA A 57 3.32 6.46 -12.64
C ALA A 57 1.90 6.14 -12.13
N LEU A 58 0.87 6.57 -12.86
CA LEU A 58 -0.53 6.29 -12.51
C LEU A 58 -0.88 4.80 -12.63
N LEU A 59 -0.29 4.08 -13.60
CA LEU A 59 -0.46 2.63 -13.73
C LEU A 59 0.21 1.89 -12.57
N VAL A 60 1.40 2.30 -12.14
CA VAL A 60 2.05 1.72 -10.96
C VAL A 60 1.20 1.94 -9.72
N GLU A 61 0.63 3.13 -9.55
CA GLU A 61 -0.31 3.43 -8.46
C GLU A 61 -1.54 2.51 -8.51
N ALA A 62 -2.16 2.34 -9.68
CA ALA A 62 -3.29 1.41 -9.86
C ALA A 62 -2.91 -0.04 -9.55
N CYS A 63 -1.71 -0.47 -9.96
CA CYS A 63 -1.18 -1.81 -9.69
C CYS A 63 -0.98 -2.08 -8.20
N LEU A 64 -0.84 -1.07 -7.33
CA LEU A 64 -0.78 -1.27 -5.88
C LEU A 64 -2.12 -1.73 -5.29
N GLY A 65 -3.25 -1.31 -5.87
CA GLY A 65 -4.60 -1.71 -5.45
C GLY A 65 -4.97 -3.15 -5.87
N ILE A 66 -4.46 -3.61 -7.00
CA ILE A 66 -4.76 -4.93 -7.59
C ILE A 66 -4.44 -6.12 -6.65
N PRO A 67 -3.23 -6.26 -6.07
CA PRO A 67 -2.93 -7.40 -5.20
C PRO A 67 -3.81 -7.41 -3.95
N GLN A 68 -4.20 -6.23 -3.47
CA GLN A 68 -5.12 -6.11 -2.34
C GLN A 68 -6.53 -6.57 -2.72
N LEU A 69 -7.00 -6.23 -3.92
CA LEU A 69 -8.26 -6.72 -4.48
C LEU A 69 -8.26 -8.26 -4.61
N LEU A 70 -7.20 -8.84 -5.20
CA LEU A 70 -7.07 -10.30 -5.36
C LEU A 70 -7.08 -11.04 -4.01
N ARG A 71 -6.34 -10.53 -3.02
CA ARG A 71 -6.30 -11.12 -1.68
C ARG A 71 -7.67 -11.09 -1.00
N ASN A 72 -8.41 -10.00 -1.17
CA ASN A 72 -9.77 -9.87 -0.63
C ASN A 72 -10.74 -10.88 -1.28
N PHE A 73 -10.65 -11.04 -2.62
CA PHE A 73 -11.42 -12.06 -3.35
C PHE A 73 -11.12 -13.49 -2.88
N GLN A 74 -9.86 -13.83 -2.63
CA GLN A 74 -9.46 -15.17 -2.19
C GLN A 74 -9.91 -15.47 -0.76
N ARG A 75 -9.77 -14.50 0.17
CA ARG A 75 -10.07 -14.73 1.59
C ARG A 75 -11.56 -14.64 1.93
N LYS A 76 -12.39 -14.00 1.09
CA LYS A 76 -13.82 -13.74 1.35
C LYS A 76 -14.09 -13.15 2.75
N SER A 77 -13.09 -12.49 3.32
CA SER A 77 -13.07 -11.95 4.66
C SER A 77 -12.09 -10.78 4.69
N THR A 78 -12.56 -9.66 5.23
CA THR A 78 -11.83 -8.38 5.27
C THR A 78 -11.20 -8.10 6.62
N VAL A 79 -11.10 -9.15 7.46
CA VAL A 79 -10.44 -9.09 8.76
C VAL A 79 -8.95 -8.78 8.55
N GLY A 80 -8.56 -7.55 8.87
CA GLY A 80 -7.18 -7.04 8.76
C GLY A 80 -6.97 -5.92 7.73
N MET A 81 -7.99 -5.52 6.95
CA MET A 81 -7.89 -4.42 5.99
C MET A 81 -8.45 -3.11 6.58
N SER A 82 -7.63 -2.05 6.61
CA SER A 82 -8.07 -0.73 7.09
C SER A 82 -8.96 -0.04 6.06
N VAL A 83 -10.28 -0.16 6.21
CA VAL A 83 -11.27 0.50 5.33
C VAL A 83 -11.07 2.01 5.25
N LYS A 84 -10.64 2.63 6.36
CA LYS A 84 -10.33 4.06 6.43
C LYS A 84 -9.17 4.46 5.50
N MET A 85 -8.19 3.57 5.31
CA MET A 85 -7.07 3.80 4.39
C MET A 85 -7.56 3.85 2.94
N VAL A 86 -8.39 2.89 2.54
CA VAL A 86 -8.97 2.85 1.19
C VAL A 86 -9.88 4.05 0.93
N LEU A 87 -10.63 4.49 1.93
CA LEU A 87 -11.45 5.71 1.81
C LEU A 87 -10.58 6.96 1.59
N MET A 88 -9.44 7.05 2.28
CA MET A 88 -8.48 8.13 2.05
C MET A 88 -7.84 8.07 0.66
N TRP A 89 -7.58 6.87 0.12
CA TRP A 89 -7.13 6.71 -1.28
C TRP A 89 -8.17 7.25 -2.26
N LEU A 90 -9.43 6.84 -2.10
CA LEU A 90 -10.53 7.32 -2.94
C LEU A 90 -10.67 8.85 -2.91
N ILE A 91 -10.54 9.47 -1.73
CA ILE A 91 -10.57 10.94 -1.60
C ILE A 91 -9.40 11.58 -2.35
N GLY A 92 -8.21 10.98 -2.26
CA GLY A 92 -7.03 11.42 -3.00
C GLY A 92 -7.24 11.37 -4.52
N ASP A 93 -7.80 10.28 -5.03
CA ASP A 93 -8.03 10.08 -6.48
C ASP A 93 -9.16 10.96 -7.02
N LEU A 94 -10.19 11.23 -6.21
CA LEU A 94 -11.19 12.25 -6.51
C LEU A 94 -10.55 13.64 -6.60
N GLY A 95 -9.66 13.98 -5.67
CA GLY A 95 -8.90 15.22 -5.70
C GLY A 95 -8.07 15.38 -6.97
N LYS A 96 -7.34 14.33 -7.38
CA LYS A 96 -6.57 14.29 -8.65
C LYS A 96 -7.48 14.47 -9.86
N THR A 97 -8.62 13.79 -9.88
CA THR A 97 -9.59 13.90 -10.98
C THR A 97 -10.13 15.32 -11.11
N ILE A 98 -10.53 15.95 -10.00
CA ILE A 98 -11.00 17.34 -9.99
C ILE A 98 -9.91 18.28 -10.53
N TYR A 99 -8.66 18.06 -10.11
CA TYR A 99 -7.52 18.84 -10.60
C TYR A 99 -7.35 18.71 -12.12
N PHE A 100 -7.39 17.50 -12.67
CA PHE A 100 -7.26 17.27 -14.12
C PHE A 100 -8.43 17.86 -14.92
N VAL A 101 -9.65 17.82 -14.39
CA VAL A 101 -10.84 18.42 -15.02
C VAL A 101 -10.71 19.94 -15.07
N VAL A 102 -10.30 20.57 -13.97
CA VAL A 102 -10.11 22.03 -13.92
C VAL A 102 -8.96 22.49 -14.82
N ARG A 103 -7.90 21.68 -14.95
CA ARG A 103 -6.72 22.02 -15.76
C ARG A 103 -6.80 21.59 -17.23
N ALA A 104 -7.94 21.05 -17.68
CA ALA A 104 -8.14 20.53 -19.04
C ALA A 104 -6.96 19.67 -19.53
N SER A 105 -6.47 18.78 -18.66
CA SER A 105 -5.32 17.93 -18.95
C SER A 105 -5.63 16.91 -20.07
N PRO A 106 -4.60 16.45 -20.82
CA PRO A 106 -4.81 15.57 -21.97
C PRO A 106 -5.54 14.28 -21.61
N ALA A 107 -6.18 13.67 -22.61
CA ALA A 107 -7.21 12.66 -22.38
C ALA A 107 -6.75 11.41 -21.60
N GLN A 108 -5.46 11.11 -21.65
CA GLN A 108 -4.88 9.94 -21.01
C GLN A 108 -4.93 10.00 -19.48
N PHE A 109 -4.78 11.20 -18.89
CA PHE A 109 -4.73 11.36 -17.44
C PHE A 109 -6.09 11.14 -16.77
N TRP A 110 -7.17 11.66 -17.34
CA TRP A 110 -8.49 11.47 -16.76
C TRP A 110 -8.99 10.03 -16.93
N ILE A 111 -8.73 9.37 -18.07
CA ILE A 111 -9.10 7.96 -18.28
C ILE A 111 -8.37 7.07 -17.25
N CYS A 112 -7.08 7.29 -17.04
CA CYS A 112 -6.30 6.52 -16.06
C CYS A 112 -6.80 6.77 -14.62
N SER A 113 -7.10 8.02 -14.27
CA SER A 113 -7.62 8.37 -12.95
C SER A 113 -9.03 7.79 -12.70
N CYS A 114 -9.89 7.74 -13.73
CA CYS A 114 -11.18 7.04 -13.62
C CYS A 114 -11.02 5.54 -13.36
N LEU A 115 -10.02 4.89 -13.98
CA LEU A 115 -9.70 3.48 -13.72
C LEU A 115 -9.23 3.28 -12.27
N GLN A 116 -8.38 4.16 -11.74
CA GLN A 116 -7.96 4.13 -10.33
C GLN A 116 -9.14 4.21 -9.36
N ILE A 117 -10.02 5.20 -9.54
CA ILE A 117 -11.26 5.36 -8.76
C ILE A 117 -12.12 4.10 -8.85
N THR A 118 -12.20 3.48 -10.03
CA THR A 118 -12.96 2.25 -10.22
C THR A 118 -12.39 1.10 -9.39
N ILE A 119 -11.07 0.93 -9.35
CA ILE A 119 -10.42 -0.10 -8.52
C ILE A 119 -10.69 0.15 -7.03
N ASP A 120 -10.60 1.38 -6.57
CA ASP A 120 -10.87 1.74 -5.16
C ASP A 120 -12.33 1.45 -4.76
N ILE A 121 -13.29 1.80 -5.63
CA ILE A 121 -14.70 1.48 -5.42
C ILE A 121 -14.92 -0.03 -5.38
N LEU A 122 -14.28 -0.80 -6.26
CA LEU A 122 -14.37 -2.26 -6.25
C LEU A 122 -13.84 -2.83 -4.93
N ILE A 123 -12.72 -2.33 -4.42
CA ILE A 123 -12.17 -2.74 -3.13
C ILE A 123 -13.15 -2.41 -1.99
N LEU A 124 -13.70 -1.19 -1.95
CA LEU A 124 -14.68 -0.78 -0.94
C LEU A 124 -15.96 -1.63 -1.00
N LEU A 125 -16.43 -1.95 -2.21
CA LEU A 125 -17.60 -2.80 -2.42
C LEU A 125 -17.36 -4.21 -1.89
N GLN A 126 -16.20 -4.82 -2.20
CA GLN A 126 -15.82 -6.12 -1.63
C GLN A 126 -15.83 -6.06 -0.11
N VAL A 127 -15.23 -5.01 0.48
CA VAL A 127 -15.19 -4.82 1.93
C VAL A 127 -16.60 -4.75 2.54
N TRP A 128 -17.49 -3.99 1.91
CA TRP A 128 -18.85 -3.81 2.39
C TRP A 128 -19.67 -5.11 2.33
N ILE A 129 -19.53 -5.89 1.25
CA ILE A 129 -20.22 -7.17 1.08
C ILE A 129 -19.75 -8.20 2.13
N TYR A 130 -18.42 -8.34 2.34
CA TYR A 130 -17.90 -9.32 3.31
C TYR A 130 -18.09 -8.85 4.77
N GLY A 131 -18.08 -7.53 5.03
CA GLY A 131 -18.33 -6.98 6.37
C GLY A 131 -19.75 -7.24 6.88
N ARG A 132 -20.76 -7.24 6.01
CA ARG A 132 -22.15 -7.55 6.38
C ARG A 132 -22.39 -9.00 6.80
N LYS A 133 -21.44 -9.92 6.57
CA LYS A 133 -21.54 -11.32 7.01
C LYS A 133 -21.18 -11.56 8.48
N HIS A 134 -20.73 -10.54 9.21
CA HIS A 134 -20.65 -10.60 10.66
C HIS A 134 -21.84 -9.86 11.27
N PRO A 135 -23.01 -10.50 11.46
CA PRO A 135 -23.96 -9.98 12.42
C PRO A 135 -23.23 -9.96 13.77
N HIS A 136 -23.15 -8.76 14.34
CA HIS A 136 -22.71 -8.54 15.69
C HIS A 136 -23.51 -9.50 16.59
N SER A 137 -22.87 -10.53 17.12
CA SER A 137 -23.34 -11.17 18.35
C SER A 137 -23.16 -10.15 19.46
N THR A 138 -24.09 -9.19 19.51
CA THR A 138 -24.57 -8.67 20.77
C THR A 138 -25.13 -9.88 21.53
N ASP A 139 -24.91 -9.93 22.83
CA ASP A 139 -25.24 -11.04 23.75
C ASP A 139 -24.18 -12.15 23.84
N LEU A 140 -23.31 -12.06 24.86
CA LEU A 140 -23.36 -12.96 26.03
C LEU A 140 -22.22 -12.66 27.04
N HIS A 141 -22.00 -11.40 27.43
CA HIS A 141 -21.09 -11.09 28.55
C HIS A 141 -21.66 -9.99 29.45
N ASN A 142 -22.90 -10.14 29.90
CA ASN A 142 -23.41 -9.36 31.03
C ASN A 142 -24.37 -10.10 31.98
N THR A 143 -24.60 -11.41 31.80
CA THR A 143 -25.55 -12.14 32.67
C THR A 143 -24.93 -13.45 33.13
N SER A 144 -24.86 -13.64 34.46
CA SER A 144 -24.45 -14.83 35.22
C SER A 144 -22.95 -15.10 35.49
N LEU A 145 -22.30 -14.21 36.25
CA LEU A 145 -21.40 -14.71 37.30
C LEU A 145 -22.22 -14.85 38.60
N PRO A 146 -22.38 -16.06 39.17
CA PRO A 146 -22.95 -16.20 40.50
C PRO A 146 -21.92 -15.71 41.52
N ASN A 147 -22.16 -14.52 42.08
CA ASN A 147 -21.57 -14.12 43.35
C ASN A 147 -22.31 -14.83 44.49
N SER A 148 -21.75 -15.93 44.97
CA SER A 148 -21.95 -16.45 46.35
C SER A 148 -20.87 -17.53 46.59
N PHE A 149 -19.67 -17.14 47.00
CA PHE A 149 -19.21 -16.95 48.38
C PHE A 149 -18.89 -18.29 49.09
N GLU A 150 -17.70 -18.32 49.69
CA GLU A 150 -16.92 -19.44 50.25
C GLU A 150 -17.66 -20.47 51.13
N PRO A 151 -17.16 -21.72 51.19
CA PRO A 151 -17.47 -22.64 52.28
C PRO A 151 -16.72 -22.22 53.55
N SER A 152 -17.43 -21.65 54.52
CA SER A 152 -16.93 -21.41 55.87
C SER A 152 -16.62 -22.74 56.58
N THR A 153 -15.41 -22.85 57.08
CA THR A 153 -14.92 -23.81 58.07
C THR A 153 -15.86 -23.99 59.26
N THR A 154 -16.20 -25.22 59.65
CA THR A 154 -16.32 -25.58 61.08
C THR A 154 -16.13 -27.08 61.30
N SER A 155 -14.91 -27.43 61.75
CA SER A 155 -14.67 -28.57 62.63
C SER A 155 -15.39 -28.31 63.95
N LYS A 156 -16.21 -29.27 64.44
CA LYS A 156 -16.26 -29.71 65.85
C LYS A 156 -17.41 -30.70 66.12
N ILE A 157 -17.01 -31.80 66.77
CA ILE A 157 -17.75 -32.83 67.53
C ILE A 157 -18.42 -33.92 66.70
#